data_AF-A0A7K3D9T7-F1
#
_entry.id   AF-A0A7K3D9T7-F1
#
_cell.length_a   1.000
_cell.length_b   1.000
_cell.length_c   1.000
_cell.angle_alpha   90.00
_cell.angle_beta   90.00
_cell.angle_gamma   90.00
#
_symmetry.space_group_name_H-M   'P 1'
#
loop_
_entity.id
_entity.type
_entity.pdbx_description
1 polymer ?
#
loop_
_entity_poly.entity_id
_entity_poly.type
_entity_poly.pdbx_seq_one_letter_code
_entity_poly.pdbx_strand_id
1 'polypeptide(L)'
;GSTITQQYVKNTYLSQDQTVTRKVKEFVIALKVDRKKSKSEILKGYLNTSWFGRGAHGIEAAARAYYGIPAKELDPSQGAMLAAMLKGADLYDPAVSSANHERARERWAWILDRQVEVGLMAKKERAKYRVFPEPRSRSRSTSLGGQTGYLVDVANRYLKQQTGLTDEELARGGYEIHTTFDRTKVHRLERAVRRVVARDLDPEKRPADRHVQVGAASVRPSDGALVALYGGPDATTHFTNNADTSGVPVGSAFKPFVLAAALQYGAARQGVGADSHYAADGVLRRADGAPDPDRPTLREALVSGGNATYVRLGKDVGRDTVRRTAVAAGMLRHSMARLEPTFSIGTSTPSAIRVATAYGTFTNDGVRRDPYSVTKVVKDGEPLSGLAPPSSRRALDPQVAQEVADALRTAGKRMGVDVAAGRTGDQDRLRSAWFAGFSKDLSTAVTLFRLRPGEPQLLPLSGVAGKKSERGNVLPPRIWKEYEG
;
A
#
# COMPACT_ATOMS: atom_id res chain seq x y z
N GLY A 1 -32.68 -4.36 15.11
CA GLY A 1 -31.43 -3.58 15.29
C GLY A 1 -30.88 -3.83 16.68
N SER A 2 -29.58 -3.66 16.89
CA SER A 2 -28.96 -3.88 18.20
C SER A 2 -29.27 -2.74 19.18
N THR A 3 -29.44 -3.04 20.46
CA THR A 3 -29.66 -2.04 21.52
C THR A 3 -28.34 -1.38 21.97
N ILE A 4 -28.41 -0.25 22.69
CA ILE A 4 -27.21 0.40 23.27
C ILE A 4 -26.48 -0.56 24.22
N THR A 5 -27.20 -1.34 25.04
CA THR A 5 -26.58 -2.35 25.92
C THR A 5 -25.83 -3.42 25.12
N GLN A 6 -26.40 -3.89 24.01
CA GLN A 6 -25.74 -4.85 23.12
C GLN A 6 -24.49 -4.25 22.45
N GLN A 7 -24.56 -3.00 22.00
CA GLN A 7 -23.41 -2.32 21.40
C GLN A 7 -22.31 -2.04 22.44
N TYR A 8 -22.65 -1.67 23.66
CA TYR A 8 -21.69 -1.50 24.75
C TYR A 8 -20.97 -2.82 25.08
N VAL A 9 -21.72 -3.92 25.16
CA VAL A 9 -21.16 -5.26 25.39
C VAL A 9 -20.23 -5.68 24.26
N LYS A 10 -20.64 -5.44 23.01
CA LYS A 10 -19.81 -5.69 21.84
C LYS A 10 -18.48 -4.93 21.89
N ASN A 11 -18.51 -3.64 22.26
CA ASN A 11 -17.31 -2.80 22.29
C ASN A 11 -16.37 -3.12 23.46
N THR A 12 -16.89 -3.71 24.55
CA THR A 12 -16.16 -3.82 25.83
C THR A 12 -15.72 -5.25 26.18
N TYR A 13 -16.50 -6.28 25.83
CA TYR A 13 -16.34 -7.62 26.44
C TYR A 13 -16.12 -8.79 25.46
N LEU A 14 -16.18 -8.58 24.15
CA LEU A 14 -16.12 -9.68 23.17
C LEU A 14 -15.11 -9.42 22.05
N SER A 15 -14.34 -10.45 21.69
CA SER A 15 -13.48 -10.45 20.50
C SER A 15 -14.30 -10.50 19.19
N GLN A 16 -13.75 -9.97 18.10
CA GLN A 16 -14.48 -9.67 16.85
C GLN A 16 -14.79 -10.86 15.91
N ASP A 17 -14.74 -12.12 16.33
CA ASP A 17 -15.08 -13.25 15.44
C ASP A 17 -16.57 -13.31 15.09
N GLN A 18 -16.91 -13.28 13.80
CA GLN A 18 -18.29 -13.31 13.32
C GLN A 18 -18.82 -14.74 13.18
N THR A 19 -19.32 -15.32 14.29
CA THR A 19 -20.07 -16.59 14.26
C THR A 19 -21.45 -16.43 14.93
N VAL A 20 -22.44 -17.21 14.50
CA VAL A 20 -23.83 -17.21 15.03
C VAL A 20 -23.86 -17.41 16.56
N THR A 21 -22.89 -18.16 17.09
CA THR A 21 -22.64 -18.36 18.53
C THR A 21 -22.28 -17.07 19.29
N ARG A 22 -21.68 -16.07 18.63
CA ARG A 22 -21.36 -14.77 19.26
C ARG A 22 -22.60 -13.94 19.55
N LYS A 23 -23.55 -13.86 18.61
CA LYS A 23 -24.79 -13.07 18.82
C LYS A 23 -25.59 -13.55 20.02
N VAL A 24 -25.60 -14.86 20.29
CA VAL A 24 -26.22 -15.43 21.48
C VAL A 24 -25.47 -15.04 22.75
N LYS A 25 -24.12 -15.08 22.73
CA LYS A 25 -23.28 -14.60 23.85
C LYS A 25 -23.47 -13.10 24.11
N GLU A 26 -23.49 -12.27 23.06
CA GLU A 26 -23.78 -10.83 23.14
C GLU A 26 -25.12 -10.58 23.83
N PHE A 27 -26.17 -11.32 23.46
CA PHE A 27 -27.49 -11.20 24.07
C PHE A 27 -27.49 -11.58 25.56
N VAL A 28 -26.88 -12.72 25.92
CA VAL A 28 -26.81 -13.18 27.31
C VAL A 28 -25.98 -12.24 28.18
N ILE A 29 -24.85 -11.75 27.68
CA ILE A 29 -24.00 -10.79 28.40
C ILE A 29 -24.72 -9.44 28.52
N ALA A 30 -25.41 -8.99 27.47
CA ALA A 30 -26.23 -7.78 27.52
C ALA A 30 -27.31 -7.86 28.61
N LEU A 31 -28.02 -8.99 28.73
CA LEU A 31 -28.98 -9.21 29.81
C LEU A 31 -28.34 -9.17 31.20
N LYS A 32 -27.13 -9.76 31.36
CA LYS A 32 -26.39 -9.71 32.63
C LYS A 32 -25.94 -8.28 32.97
N VAL A 33 -25.47 -7.52 31.98
CA VAL A 33 -25.08 -6.12 32.16
C VAL A 33 -26.27 -5.24 32.49
N ASP A 34 -27.41 -5.45 31.81
CA ASP A 34 -28.65 -4.69 32.06
C ASP A 34 -29.21 -4.91 33.48
N ARG A 35 -28.97 -6.09 34.08
CA ARG A 35 -29.35 -6.41 35.46
C ARG A 35 -28.37 -5.87 36.51
N LYS A 36 -27.12 -5.58 36.13
CA LYS A 36 -26.05 -5.18 37.07
C LYS A 36 -25.68 -3.71 37.01
N LYS A 37 -26.01 -3.00 35.92
CA LYS A 37 -25.67 -1.59 35.70
C LYS A 37 -26.93 -0.80 35.39
N SER A 38 -26.97 0.43 35.88
CA SER A 38 -28.02 1.38 35.53
C SER A 38 -27.94 1.77 34.04
N LYS A 39 -29.07 2.22 33.46
CA LYS A 39 -29.10 2.68 32.05
C LYS A 39 -28.16 3.85 31.80
N SER A 40 -27.96 4.72 32.79
CA SER A 40 -27.01 5.84 32.72
C SER A 40 -25.56 5.36 32.69
N GLU A 41 -25.18 4.37 33.49
CA GLU A 41 -23.85 3.76 33.44
C GLU A 41 -23.58 3.04 32.12
N ILE A 42 -24.58 2.34 31.58
CA ILE A 42 -24.48 1.68 30.28
C ILE A 42 -24.29 2.71 29.17
N LEU A 43 -25.07 3.80 29.19
CA LEU A 43 -24.93 4.88 28.21
C LEU A 43 -23.57 5.58 28.33
N LYS A 44 -23.12 5.89 29.55
CA LYS A 44 -21.78 6.46 29.81
C LYS A 44 -20.68 5.55 29.26
N GLY A 45 -20.76 4.25 29.57
CA GLY A 45 -19.82 3.25 29.07
C GLY A 45 -19.82 3.15 27.55
N TYR A 46 -21.01 3.13 26.93
CA TYR A 46 -21.17 3.14 25.48
C TYR A 46 -20.54 4.38 24.85
N LEU A 47 -20.89 5.58 25.34
CA LEU A 47 -20.40 6.83 24.81
C LEU A 47 -18.88 6.98 24.97
N ASN A 48 -18.28 6.42 26.02
CA ASN A 48 -16.83 6.48 26.26
C ASN A 48 -16.02 5.41 25.51
N THR A 49 -16.67 4.37 24.98
CA THR A 49 -15.98 3.28 24.26
C THR A 49 -16.26 3.28 22.76
N SER A 50 -17.32 3.96 22.34
CA SER A 50 -17.72 4.01 20.93
C SER A 50 -16.67 4.69 20.06
N TRP A 51 -16.50 4.16 18.85
CA TRP A 51 -15.67 4.74 17.81
C TRP A 51 -16.42 5.84 17.07
N PHE A 52 -15.85 7.05 17.08
CA PHE A 52 -16.39 8.20 16.36
C PHE A 52 -15.61 8.56 15.10
N GLY A 53 -14.52 7.87 14.78
CA GLY A 53 -13.61 8.25 13.69
C GLY A 53 -12.46 9.13 14.15
N ARG A 54 -11.55 9.48 13.22
CA ARG A 54 -10.41 10.40 13.46
C ARG A 54 -9.48 10.03 14.63
N GLY A 55 -9.42 8.77 15.02
CA GLY A 55 -8.66 8.35 16.20
C GLY A 55 -9.37 8.61 17.53
N ALA A 56 -10.63 9.05 17.51
CA ALA A 56 -11.42 9.36 18.70
C ALA A 56 -12.30 8.17 19.11
N HIS A 57 -11.89 7.48 20.17
CA HIS A 57 -12.76 6.60 20.96
C HIS A 57 -13.28 7.37 22.17
N GLY A 58 -14.59 7.42 22.32
CA GLY A 58 -15.23 8.14 23.40
C GLY A 58 -15.70 9.54 23.03
N ILE A 59 -16.81 9.97 23.63
CA ILE A 59 -17.49 11.23 23.30
C ILE A 59 -16.65 12.48 23.61
N GLU A 60 -15.84 12.47 24.67
CA GLU A 60 -14.92 13.58 24.99
C GLU A 60 -13.84 13.74 23.91
N ALA A 61 -13.19 12.65 23.53
CA ALA A 61 -12.21 12.65 22.46
C ALA A 61 -12.83 13.09 21.13
N ALA A 62 -14.06 12.66 20.85
CA ALA A 62 -14.79 13.06 19.65
C ALA A 62 -15.13 14.56 19.65
N ALA A 63 -15.65 15.11 20.75
CA ALA A 63 -15.93 16.54 20.86
C ALA A 63 -14.69 17.40 20.58
N ARG A 64 -13.54 16.99 21.13
CA ARG A 64 -12.24 17.64 20.87
C ARG A 64 -11.78 17.48 19.43
N ALA A 65 -11.90 16.29 18.85
CA ALA A 65 -11.43 16.00 17.49
C ALA A 65 -12.29 16.66 16.39
N TYR A 66 -13.60 16.80 16.62
CA TYR A 66 -14.54 17.35 15.65
C TYR A 66 -14.78 18.84 15.85
N TYR A 67 -14.79 19.35 17.10
CA TYR A 67 -15.17 20.74 17.40
C TYR A 67 -14.15 21.49 18.27
N GLY A 68 -13.17 20.80 18.87
CA GLY A 68 -12.16 21.43 19.73
C GLY A 68 -12.65 21.78 21.13
N ILE A 69 -13.88 21.41 21.49
CA ILE A 69 -14.54 21.75 22.75
C ILE A 69 -14.71 20.51 23.64
N PRO A 70 -14.85 20.67 24.98
CA PRO A 70 -15.26 19.58 25.87
C PRO A 70 -16.62 18.99 25.49
N ALA A 71 -16.86 17.71 25.75
CA ALA A 71 -18.15 17.08 25.41
C ALA A 71 -19.35 17.71 26.14
N LYS A 72 -19.12 18.24 27.35
CA LYS A 72 -20.16 18.95 28.13
C LYS A 72 -20.62 20.27 27.47
N GLU A 73 -19.86 20.80 26.51
CA GLU A 73 -20.17 22.05 25.79
C GLU A 73 -20.80 21.79 24.42
N LEU A 74 -21.01 20.52 24.04
CA LEU A 74 -21.69 20.17 22.79
C LEU A 74 -23.14 20.66 22.84
N ASP A 75 -23.54 21.38 21.80
CA ASP A 75 -24.95 21.67 21.56
C ASP A 75 -25.66 20.47 20.90
N PRO A 76 -27.01 20.44 20.87
CA PRO A 76 -27.77 19.39 20.19
C PRO A 76 -27.43 19.19 18.71
N SER A 77 -27.02 20.23 17.99
CA SER A 77 -26.63 20.15 16.59
C SER A 77 -25.33 19.37 16.42
N GLN A 78 -24.29 19.75 17.17
CA GLN A 78 -22.99 19.07 17.21
C GLN A 78 -23.14 17.65 17.74
N GLY A 79 -23.98 17.45 18.75
CA GLY A 79 -24.33 16.12 19.27
C GLY A 79 -24.96 15.22 18.21
N ALA A 80 -25.88 15.76 17.40
CA ALA A 80 -26.50 15.02 16.29
C ALA A 80 -25.48 14.64 15.20
N MET A 81 -24.52 15.51 14.91
CA MET A 81 -23.43 15.19 13.99
C MET A 81 -22.54 14.07 14.53
N LEU A 82 -22.10 14.15 15.80
CA LEU A 82 -21.32 13.08 16.42
C LEU A 82 -22.09 11.76 16.51
N ALA A 83 -23.40 11.81 16.76
CA ALA A 83 -24.26 10.64 16.72
C ALA A 83 -24.36 10.01 15.31
N ALA A 84 -24.22 10.81 14.24
CA ALA A 84 -24.13 10.29 12.88
C ALA A 84 -22.85 9.45 12.69
N MET A 85 -21.73 9.83 13.33
CA MET A 85 -20.46 9.08 13.23
C MET A 85 -20.59 7.65 13.76
N LEU A 86 -21.43 7.43 14.77
CA LEU A 86 -21.69 6.11 15.35
C LEU A 86 -22.33 5.12 14.37
N LYS A 87 -22.96 5.61 13.29
CA LYS A 87 -23.46 4.76 12.20
C LYS A 87 -22.34 4.26 11.30
N GLY A 88 -21.21 4.97 11.26
CA GLY A 88 -20.01 4.61 10.51
C GLY A 88 -19.18 5.82 10.13
N ALA A 89 -18.14 6.13 10.91
CA ALA A 89 -17.33 7.33 10.70
C ALA A 89 -16.69 7.40 9.31
N ASP A 90 -16.29 6.28 8.72
CA ASP A 90 -15.69 6.26 7.37
C ASP A 90 -16.68 6.65 6.26
N LEU A 91 -17.99 6.49 6.49
CA LEU A 91 -19.05 6.83 5.55
C LEU A 91 -19.65 8.22 5.80
N TYR A 92 -19.55 8.69 7.04
CA TYR A 92 -20.23 9.90 7.50
C TYR A 92 -19.28 11.03 7.90
N ASP A 93 -17.95 10.84 7.99
CA ASP A 93 -17.04 11.96 8.27
C ASP A 93 -17.01 12.96 7.08
N PRO A 94 -17.50 14.20 7.25
CA PRO A 94 -17.59 15.18 6.16
C PRO A 94 -16.24 15.56 5.55
N ALA A 95 -15.13 15.35 6.26
CA ALA A 95 -13.80 15.69 5.80
C ALA A 95 -13.18 14.66 4.85
N VAL A 96 -13.83 13.51 4.62
CA VAL A 96 -13.32 12.43 3.75
C VAL A 96 -13.66 12.66 2.28
N SER A 97 -14.89 13.05 1.97
CA SER A 97 -15.34 13.34 0.60
C SER A 97 -16.62 14.18 0.59
N SER A 98 -16.94 14.83 -0.53
CA SER A 98 -18.23 15.52 -0.71
C SER A 98 -19.42 14.57 -0.54
N ALA A 99 -19.29 13.31 -0.98
CA ALA A 99 -20.33 12.30 -0.79
C ALA A 99 -20.53 11.92 0.70
N ASN A 100 -19.46 11.89 1.49
CA ASN A 100 -19.57 11.71 2.94
C ASN A 100 -20.23 12.91 3.60
N HIS A 101 -19.88 14.12 3.15
CA HIS A 101 -20.43 15.37 3.67
C HIS A 101 -21.95 15.39 3.54
N GLU A 102 -22.49 15.13 2.35
CA GLU A 102 -23.94 15.08 2.15
C GLU A 102 -24.62 14.00 3.00
N ARG A 103 -24.03 12.80 3.09
CA ARG A 103 -24.54 11.73 3.98
C ARG A 103 -24.60 12.18 5.43
N ALA A 104 -23.59 12.89 5.91
CA ALA A 104 -23.52 13.40 7.28
C ALA A 104 -24.62 14.43 7.53
N ARG A 105 -24.80 15.36 6.58
CA ARG A 105 -25.80 16.42 6.63
C ARG A 105 -27.21 15.87 6.65
N GLU A 106 -27.54 14.93 5.76
CA GLU A 106 -28.84 14.24 5.75
C GLU A 106 -29.09 13.51 7.08
N ARG A 107 -28.07 12.80 7.58
CA ARG A 107 -28.20 12.04 8.83
C ARG A 107 -28.37 12.94 10.04
N TRP A 108 -27.64 14.05 10.09
CA TRP A 108 -27.75 15.08 11.13
C TRP A 108 -29.18 15.66 11.19
N ALA A 109 -29.72 16.06 10.05
CA ALA A 109 -31.08 16.60 9.97
C ALA A 109 -32.11 15.58 10.46
N TRP A 110 -31.99 14.33 9.99
CA TRP A 110 -32.86 13.24 10.43
C TRP A 110 -32.78 12.98 11.94
N ILE A 111 -31.59 13.04 12.55
CA ILE A 111 -31.43 12.84 14.00
C ILE A 111 -32.15 13.92 14.79
N LEU A 112 -32.00 15.19 14.39
CA LEU A 112 -32.67 16.30 15.05
C LEU A 112 -34.20 16.23 14.89
N ASP A 113 -34.69 15.87 13.71
CA ASP A 113 -36.13 15.69 13.48
C ASP A 113 -36.69 14.51 14.29
N ARG A 114 -35.92 13.42 14.39
CA ARG A 114 -36.29 12.27 15.20
C ARG A 114 -36.38 12.62 16.69
N GLN A 115 -35.52 13.50 17.21
CA GLN A 115 -35.60 13.97 18.60
C GLN A 115 -36.91 14.71 18.89
N VAL A 116 -37.46 15.44 17.92
CA VAL A 116 -38.77 16.07 18.03
C VAL A 116 -39.88 15.03 18.04
N GLU A 117 -39.83 14.09 17.10
CA GLU A 117 -40.86 13.04 16.96
C GLU A 117 -40.99 12.18 18.22
N VAL A 118 -39.88 11.89 18.90
CA VAL A 118 -39.88 11.10 20.15
C VAL A 118 -40.01 11.96 21.42
N GLY A 119 -40.26 13.27 21.28
CA GLY A 119 -40.52 14.18 22.41
C GLY A 119 -39.28 14.58 23.22
N LEU A 120 -38.07 14.32 22.75
CA LEU A 120 -36.81 14.72 23.40
C LEU A 120 -36.41 16.17 23.10
N MET A 121 -37.01 16.78 22.07
CA MET A 121 -36.76 18.16 21.67
C MET A 121 -38.07 18.86 21.25
N ALA A 122 -38.29 20.10 21.67
CA ALA A 122 -39.43 20.89 21.19
C ALA A 122 -39.23 21.32 19.73
N LYS A 123 -40.31 21.39 18.93
CA LYS A 123 -40.28 21.92 17.55
C LYS A 123 -39.60 23.30 17.44
N LYS A 124 -39.87 24.17 18.43
CA LYS A 124 -39.26 25.51 18.51
C LYS A 124 -37.74 25.47 18.71
N GLU A 125 -37.24 24.51 19.47
CA GLU A 125 -35.80 24.32 19.69
C GLU A 125 -35.13 23.79 18.42
N ARG A 126 -35.71 22.74 17.82
CA ARG A 126 -35.26 22.17 16.55
C ARG A 126 -35.07 23.22 15.45
N ALA A 127 -36.00 24.19 15.39
CA ALA A 127 -35.99 25.25 14.39
C ALA A 127 -34.80 26.22 14.48
N LYS A 128 -34.03 26.20 15.59
CA LYS A 128 -32.79 26.97 15.75
C LYS A 128 -31.62 26.36 14.97
N TYR A 129 -31.60 25.04 14.78
CA TYR A 129 -30.49 24.31 14.15
C TYR A 129 -30.73 24.13 12.63
N ARG A 130 -30.59 25.21 11.87
CA ARG A 130 -30.81 25.22 10.40
C ARG A 130 -29.54 24.98 9.59
N VAL A 131 -28.39 25.27 10.19
CA VAL A 131 -27.07 25.17 9.55
C VAL A 131 -26.38 23.92 10.05
N PHE A 132 -25.82 23.14 9.13
CA PHE A 132 -25.04 21.96 9.46
C PHE A 132 -23.78 22.37 10.24
N PRO A 133 -23.52 21.78 11.43
CA PRO A 133 -22.38 22.15 12.25
C PRO A 133 -21.11 21.53 11.67
N GLU A 134 -20.53 22.23 10.71
CA GLU A 134 -19.31 21.78 10.03
C GLU A 134 -18.25 21.42 11.06
N PRO A 135 -17.77 20.16 11.08
CA PRO A 135 -16.68 19.80 11.96
C PRO A 135 -15.42 20.52 11.49
N ARG A 136 -14.47 20.70 12.41
CA ARG A 136 -13.10 21.06 12.05
C ARG A 136 -12.63 20.13 10.93
N SER A 137 -11.86 20.68 9.98
CA SER A 137 -11.07 19.84 9.08
C SER A 137 -10.21 18.89 9.92
N ARG A 138 -9.79 17.75 9.36
CA ARG A 138 -8.91 16.82 10.10
C ARG A 138 -7.62 17.57 10.49
N SER A 139 -7.59 18.10 11.71
CA SER A 139 -6.40 18.67 12.33
C SER A 139 -5.56 17.50 12.78
N ARG A 140 -4.45 17.29 12.11
CA ARG A 140 -3.60 16.12 12.27
C ARG A 140 -2.61 16.39 13.38
N SER A 141 -2.34 15.38 14.19
CA SER A 141 -1.15 15.38 15.03
C SER A 141 0.05 15.73 14.16
N THR A 142 0.71 16.85 14.44
CA THR A 142 1.89 17.34 13.69
C THR A 142 3.01 16.29 13.65
N SER A 143 2.99 15.34 14.60
CA SER A 143 3.90 14.19 14.65
C SER A 143 3.79 13.22 13.46
N LEU A 144 2.68 13.23 12.71
CA LEU A 144 2.47 12.35 11.54
C LEU A 144 2.72 13.07 10.19
N GLY A 145 3.28 14.28 10.21
CA GLY A 145 3.71 15.03 9.03
C GLY A 145 4.74 14.30 8.17
N GLY A 146 4.82 14.69 6.89
CA GLY A 146 5.81 14.16 5.95
C GLY A 146 5.67 12.66 5.73
N GLN A 147 6.78 11.92 5.82
CA GLN A 147 6.78 10.46 5.66
C GLN A 147 6.30 9.69 6.89
N THR A 148 6.31 10.31 8.09
CA THR A 148 6.04 9.61 9.35
C THR A 148 4.67 8.94 9.36
N GLY A 149 3.63 9.62 8.86
CA GLY A 149 2.29 9.04 8.77
C GLY A 149 2.23 7.76 7.93
N TYR A 150 2.99 7.68 6.83
CA TYR A 150 3.04 6.47 6.01
C TYR A 150 3.81 5.33 6.69
N LEU A 151 4.90 5.65 7.40
CA LEU A 151 5.68 4.67 8.17
C LEU A 151 4.81 4.05 9.27
N VAL A 152 4.08 4.89 10.02
CA VAL A 152 3.15 4.44 11.07
C VAL A 152 2.01 3.59 10.50
N ASP A 153 1.41 4.01 9.37
CA ASP A 153 0.36 3.23 8.70
C ASP A 153 0.86 1.82 8.31
N VAL A 154 2.05 1.73 7.71
CA VAL A 154 2.66 0.45 7.31
C VAL A 154 3.00 -0.41 8.53
N ALA A 155 3.52 0.18 9.61
CA ALA A 155 3.78 -0.54 10.86
C ALA A 155 2.49 -1.09 11.49
N ASN A 156 1.45 -0.27 11.58
CA ASN A 156 0.15 -0.67 12.13
C ASN A 156 -0.49 -1.77 11.30
N ARG A 157 -0.51 -1.66 9.96
CA ARG A 157 -1.07 -2.71 9.10
C ARG A 157 -0.33 -4.04 9.24
N TYR A 158 1.00 -3.99 9.35
CA TYR A 158 1.79 -5.19 9.63
C TYR A 158 1.42 -5.80 10.98
N LEU A 159 1.33 -4.99 12.04
CA LEU A 159 0.93 -5.48 13.37
C LEU A 159 -0.43 -6.15 13.36
N LYS A 160 -1.46 -5.47 12.84
CA LYS A 160 -2.81 -6.02 12.76
C LYS A 160 -2.83 -7.37 12.03
N GLN A 161 -2.04 -7.51 10.97
CA GLN A 161 -1.94 -8.76 10.22
C GLN A 161 -1.24 -9.89 10.99
N GLN A 162 -0.20 -9.59 11.78
CA GLN A 162 0.57 -10.61 12.50
C GLN A 162 -0.04 -11.00 13.85
N THR A 163 -0.66 -10.04 14.56
CA THR A 163 -1.09 -10.23 15.94
C THR A 163 -2.61 -10.30 16.10
N GLY A 164 -3.37 -9.92 15.08
CA GLY A 164 -4.83 -9.81 15.15
C GLY A 164 -5.31 -8.56 15.90
N LEU A 165 -4.41 -7.65 16.28
CA LEU A 165 -4.79 -6.38 16.90
C LEU A 165 -5.76 -5.61 16.00
N THR A 166 -6.70 -4.94 16.65
CA THR A 166 -7.67 -4.06 15.99
C THR A 166 -7.22 -2.60 16.03
N ASP A 167 -7.80 -1.77 15.16
CA ASP A 167 -7.58 -0.32 15.21
C ASP A 167 -8.01 0.27 16.57
N GLU A 168 -9.05 -0.29 17.19
CA GLU A 168 -9.52 0.14 18.51
C GLU A 168 -8.49 -0.16 19.59
N GLU A 169 -7.86 -1.34 19.54
CA GLU A 169 -6.85 -1.72 20.51
C GLU A 169 -5.58 -0.90 20.38
N LEU A 170 -5.13 -0.60 19.15
CA LEU A 170 -3.98 0.29 18.91
C LEU A 170 -4.28 1.72 19.38
N ALA A 171 -5.50 2.21 19.14
CA ALA A 171 -5.93 3.55 19.53
C ALA A 171 -6.05 3.76 21.05
N ARG A 172 -6.27 2.68 21.82
CA ARG A 172 -6.24 2.73 23.30
C ARG A 172 -4.87 3.11 23.88
N GLY A 173 -3.81 3.05 23.07
CA GLY A 173 -2.46 3.44 23.49
C GLY A 173 -1.77 2.39 24.37
N GLY A 174 -0.64 2.78 24.97
CA GLY A 174 0.19 1.90 25.80
C GLY A 174 1.24 1.08 25.02
N TYR A 175 1.29 1.21 23.68
CA TYR A 175 2.24 0.47 22.84
C TYR A 175 3.51 1.28 22.56
N GLU A 176 4.66 0.66 22.81
CA GLU A 176 5.95 1.03 22.23
C GLU A 176 6.21 0.09 21.04
N ILE A 177 6.31 0.66 19.84
CA ILE A 177 6.46 -0.09 18.58
C ILE A 177 7.85 0.19 18.01
N HIS A 178 8.72 -0.81 18.01
CA HIS A 178 10.04 -0.73 17.40
C HIS A 178 9.97 -1.21 15.95
N THR A 179 10.46 -0.39 15.03
CA THR A 179 10.32 -0.65 13.59
C THR A 179 11.66 -0.99 12.95
N THR A 180 11.61 -1.46 11.71
CA THR A 180 12.79 -1.68 10.87
C THR A 180 13.31 -0.42 10.18
N PHE A 181 12.55 0.68 10.27
CA PHE A 181 12.82 1.89 9.50
C PHE A 181 14.13 2.56 9.93
N ASP A 182 15.01 2.78 8.97
CA ASP A 182 16.25 3.51 9.16
C ASP A 182 16.00 4.99 8.83
N ARG A 183 16.06 5.84 9.86
CA ARG A 183 15.79 7.28 9.76
C ARG A 183 16.65 7.96 8.69
N THR A 184 17.93 7.59 8.57
CA THR A 184 18.83 8.17 7.58
C THR A 184 18.40 7.78 6.16
N LYS A 185 18.05 6.51 5.95
CA LYS A 185 17.56 6.02 4.65
C LYS A 185 16.22 6.61 4.26
N VAL A 186 15.27 6.74 5.20
CA VAL A 186 13.99 7.43 4.95
C VAL A 186 14.22 8.86 4.48
N HIS A 187 15.04 9.63 5.20
CA HIS A 187 15.34 11.03 4.85
C HIS A 187 16.08 11.15 3.52
N ARG A 188 17.00 10.22 3.23
CA ARG A 188 17.70 10.18 1.94
C ARG A 188 16.75 9.91 0.79
N LEU A 189 15.84 8.94 0.94
CA LEU A 189 14.84 8.59 -0.08
C LEU A 189 13.88 9.75 -0.33
N GLU A 190 13.36 10.37 0.73
CA GLU A 190 12.50 11.55 0.61
C GLU A 190 13.22 12.69 -0.12
N ARG A 191 14.47 12.99 0.26
CA ARG A 191 15.27 14.02 -0.37
C ARG A 191 15.53 13.72 -1.85
N ALA A 192 15.82 12.46 -2.19
CA ALA A 192 16.03 12.03 -3.56
C ALA A 192 14.79 12.28 -4.43
N VAL A 193 13.61 11.88 -3.94
CA VAL A 193 12.35 12.14 -4.64
C VAL A 193 12.11 13.64 -4.80
N ARG A 194 12.22 14.42 -3.72
CA ARG A 194 11.99 15.87 -3.75
C ARG A 194 12.93 16.59 -4.72
N ARG A 195 14.22 16.23 -4.72
CA ARG A 195 15.22 16.85 -5.62
C ARG A 195 14.94 16.53 -7.09
N VAL A 196 14.65 15.28 -7.42
CA VAL A 196 14.35 14.90 -8.81
C VAL A 196 13.04 15.53 -9.29
N VAL A 197 12.00 15.52 -8.46
CA VAL A 197 10.72 16.16 -8.77
C VAL A 197 10.89 17.66 -9.00
N ALA A 198 11.57 18.37 -8.09
CA ALA A 198 11.78 19.81 -8.22
C ALA A 198 12.65 20.19 -9.43
N ARG A 199 13.62 19.35 -9.78
CA ARG A 199 14.50 19.59 -10.94
C ARG A 199 13.79 19.32 -12.27
N ASP A 200 13.04 18.23 -12.36
CA ASP A 200 12.60 17.69 -13.65
C ASP A 200 11.11 17.99 -13.97
N LEU A 201 10.28 18.28 -12.97
CA LEU A 201 8.86 18.60 -13.15
C LEU A 201 8.60 20.11 -13.03
N ASP A 202 7.74 20.63 -13.90
CA ASP A 202 7.28 22.03 -13.90
C ASP A 202 5.77 22.06 -14.17
N PRO A 203 4.94 21.77 -13.15
CA PRO A 203 3.48 21.66 -13.30
C PRO A 203 2.80 22.97 -13.71
N GLU A 204 3.47 24.12 -13.53
CA GLU A 204 2.98 25.42 -13.97
C GLU A 204 3.09 25.57 -15.49
N LYS A 205 4.24 25.21 -16.07
CA LYS A 205 4.46 25.30 -17.53
C LYS A 205 4.03 24.05 -18.28
N ARG A 206 3.97 22.90 -17.62
CA ARG A 206 3.67 21.60 -18.24
C ARG A 206 2.49 20.94 -17.51
N PRO A 207 1.26 21.03 -18.05
CA PRO A 207 0.09 20.35 -17.48
C PRO A 207 0.26 18.82 -17.34
N ALA A 208 1.12 18.21 -18.16
CA ALA A 208 1.47 16.79 -18.05
C ALA A 208 2.20 16.46 -16.73
N ASP A 209 2.90 17.41 -16.13
CA ASP A 209 3.62 17.23 -14.85
C ASP A 209 2.68 17.33 -13.65
N ARG A 210 1.45 17.84 -13.85
CA ARG A 210 0.42 17.83 -12.81
C ARG A 210 -0.03 16.40 -12.53
N HIS A 211 -0.37 16.18 -11.27
CA HIS A 211 -0.86 14.90 -10.76
C HIS A 211 0.14 13.73 -10.87
N VAL A 212 1.42 14.03 -11.11
CA VAL A 212 2.48 13.02 -11.00
C VAL A 212 2.59 12.58 -9.55
N GLN A 213 2.57 11.27 -9.36
CA GLN A 213 2.69 10.58 -8.10
C GLN A 213 3.95 9.74 -8.13
N VAL A 214 4.65 9.69 -6.99
CA VAL A 214 5.83 8.84 -6.79
C VAL A 214 5.59 7.96 -5.57
N GLY A 215 5.91 6.68 -5.69
CA GLY A 215 5.99 5.74 -4.59
C GLY A 215 7.34 5.03 -4.62
N ALA A 216 7.95 4.80 -3.46
CA ALA A 216 9.20 4.05 -3.40
C ALA A 216 9.31 3.25 -2.10
N ALA A 217 10.03 2.13 -2.17
CA ALA A 217 10.34 1.31 -1.01
C ALA A 217 11.73 0.68 -1.17
N SER A 218 12.46 0.58 -0.06
CA SER A 218 13.76 -0.10 0.02
C SER A 218 13.71 -1.17 1.11
N VAL A 219 14.10 -2.39 0.74
CA VAL A 219 14.14 -3.55 1.63
C VAL A 219 15.55 -4.11 1.69
N ARG A 220 15.93 -4.65 2.85
CA ARG A 220 17.18 -5.36 3.03
C ARG A 220 16.99 -6.83 2.64
N PRO A 221 17.65 -7.34 1.57
CA PRO A 221 17.44 -8.72 1.11
C PRO A 221 17.83 -9.79 2.13
N SER A 222 18.81 -9.50 3.00
CA SER A 222 19.36 -10.48 3.95
C SER A 222 18.44 -10.86 5.11
N ASP A 223 17.41 -10.07 5.41
CA ASP A 223 16.39 -10.39 6.44
C ASP A 223 14.95 -10.02 6.07
N GLY A 224 14.72 -9.22 5.01
CA GLY A 224 13.39 -8.73 4.61
C GLY A 224 12.98 -7.41 5.27
N ALA A 225 13.88 -6.73 6.00
CA ALA A 225 13.53 -5.51 6.71
C ALA A 225 13.15 -4.39 5.74
N LEU A 226 11.97 -3.77 5.92
CA LEU A 226 11.59 -2.56 5.21
C LEU A 226 12.30 -1.37 5.84
N VAL A 227 13.39 -0.92 5.24
CA VAL A 227 14.27 0.09 5.85
C VAL A 227 13.90 1.52 5.48
N ALA A 228 13.24 1.72 4.34
CA ALA A 228 12.75 3.04 3.93
C ALA A 228 11.53 2.92 3.02
N LEU A 229 10.66 3.93 3.07
CA LEU A 229 9.55 4.09 2.13
C LEU A 229 9.27 5.57 1.88
N TYR A 230 8.73 5.85 0.69
CA TYR A 230 8.19 7.15 0.31
C TYR A 230 6.76 6.98 -0.18
N GLY A 231 5.80 7.45 0.62
CA GLY A 231 4.36 7.26 0.36
C GLY A 231 3.72 8.41 -0.40
N GLY A 232 4.39 9.56 -0.52
CA GLY A 232 3.86 10.78 -1.12
C GLY A 232 4.49 12.02 -0.48
N PRO A 233 4.09 13.24 -0.88
CA PRO A 233 4.73 14.48 -0.40
C PRO A 233 4.57 14.71 1.10
N ASP A 234 3.37 14.46 1.62
CA ASP A 234 3.08 14.59 3.05
C ASP A 234 1.85 13.73 3.40
N ALA A 235 2.00 12.80 4.34
CA ALA A 235 0.88 11.96 4.80
C ALA A 235 -0.29 12.80 5.33
N THR A 236 -0.04 14.05 5.75
CA THR A 236 -1.03 15.00 6.30
C THR A 236 -1.83 15.79 5.27
N THR A 237 -1.53 15.64 3.98
CA THR A 237 -2.34 16.20 2.88
C THR A 237 -2.59 15.19 1.76
N HIS A 238 -1.77 14.14 1.70
CA HIS A 238 -1.85 13.04 0.75
C HIS A 238 -2.07 11.73 1.53
N PHE A 239 -3.31 11.23 1.52
CA PHE A 239 -3.75 10.15 2.42
C PHE A 239 -3.40 8.75 1.92
N THR A 240 -3.19 8.58 0.62
CA THR A 240 -2.84 7.30 0.01
C THR A 240 -1.35 7.06 0.11
N ASN A 241 -0.94 5.84 0.45
CA ASN A 241 0.48 5.47 0.46
C ASN A 241 0.89 4.92 -0.91
N ASN A 242 1.59 5.74 -1.71
CA ASN A 242 2.03 5.35 -3.05
C ASN A 242 3.06 4.21 -3.04
N ALA A 243 3.82 4.01 -1.95
CA ALA A 243 4.75 2.88 -1.82
C ALA A 243 4.01 1.54 -1.65
N ASP A 244 2.78 1.59 -1.12
CA ASP A 244 1.92 0.42 -0.90
C ASP A 244 0.64 0.46 -1.74
N THR A 245 0.74 1.02 -2.94
CA THR A 245 -0.40 1.18 -3.85
C THR A 245 -0.79 -0.11 -4.56
N SER A 246 -2.02 -0.15 -5.08
CA SER A 246 -2.51 -1.17 -6.00
C SER A 246 -3.06 -0.50 -7.27
N GLY A 247 -3.19 -1.25 -8.36
CA GLY A 247 -3.72 -0.70 -9.62
C GLY A 247 -2.70 0.03 -10.50
N VAL A 248 -1.41 0.04 -10.14
CA VAL A 248 -0.31 0.59 -10.95
C VAL A 248 0.43 -0.54 -11.68
N PRO A 249 0.28 -0.71 -13.01
CA PRO A 249 0.93 -1.81 -13.74
C PRO A 249 2.45 -1.73 -13.67
N VAL A 250 3.13 -2.85 -13.47
CA VAL A 250 4.60 -2.90 -13.30
C VAL A 250 5.37 -2.87 -14.64
N GLY A 251 4.71 -3.16 -15.76
CA GLY A 251 5.30 -3.13 -17.10
C GLY A 251 6.52 -4.02 -17.26
N SER A 252 7.49 -3.60 -18.08
CA SER A 252 8.69 -4.38 -18.39
C SER A 252 9.56 -4.74 -17.18
N ALA A 253 9.40 -4.08 -16.03
CA ALA A 253 10.01 -4.51 -14.77
C ALA A 253 9.47 -5.87 -14.25
N PHE A 254 8.48 -6.48 -14.91
CA PHE A 254 8.01 -7.84 -14.64
C PHE A 254 8.81 -8.94 -15.39
N LYS A 255 9.45 -8.60 -16.51
CA LYS A 255 10.16 -9.54 -17.38
C LYS A 255 11.21 -10.41 -16.64
N PRO A 256 11.92 -9.93 -15.61
CA PRO A 256 12.85 -10.76 -14.86
C PRO A 256 12.22 -11.99 -14.22
N PHE A 257 10.94 -11.94 -13.84
CA PHE A 257 10.23 -13.11 -13.31
C PHE A 257 9.87 -14.12 -14.39
N VAL A 258 9.66 -13.66 -15.63
CA VAL A 258 9.47 -14.55 -16.79
C VAL A 258 10.79 -15.23 -17.14
N LEU A 259 11.91 -14.50 -17.09
CA LEU A 259 13.25 -15.05 -17.26
C LEU A 259 13.55 -16.07 -16.17
N ALA A 260 13.36 -15.72 -14.90
CA ALA A 260 13.57 -16.63 -13.78
C ALA A 260 12.73 -17.90 -13.92
N ALA A 261 11.46 -17.80 -14.33
CA ALA A 261 10.61 -18.96 -14.56
C ALA A 261 11.13 -19.84 -15.71
N ALA A 262 11.64 -19.21 -16.77
CA ALA A 262 12.24 -19.92 -17.90
C ALA A 262 13.52 -20.67 -17.50
N LEU A 263 14.40 -20.06 -16.71
CA LEU A 263 15.63 -20.70 -16.26
C LEU A 263 15.35 -21.81 -15.24
N GLN A 264 14.41 -21.57 -14.30
CA GLN A 264 14.08 -22.50 -13.22
C GLN A 264 13.30 -23.73 -13.69
N TYR A 265 12.33 -23.53 -14.57
CA TYR A 265 11.37 -24.57 -14.96
C TYR A 265 11.42 -24.89 -16.45
N GLY A 266 12.19 -24.13 -17.21
CA GLY A 266 12.41 -24.38 -18.62
C GLY A 266 13.13 -25.69 -18.87
N ALA A 267 13.79 -26.32 -17.88
CA ALA A 267 14.42 -27.64 -17.98
C ALA A 267 13.51 -28.76 -18.53
N ALA A 268 12.18 -28.60 -18.54
CA ALA A 268 11.26 -29.48 -19.28
C ALA A 268 11.34 -29.33 -20.82
N ARG A 269 12.09 -28.34 -21.30
CA ARG A 269 12.52 -28.08 -22.67
C ARG A 269 14.06 -27.95 -22.63
N GLN A 270 14.73 -28.43 -23.67
CA GLN A 270 16.20 -28.61 -23.86
C GLN A 270 17.20 -27.46 -23.48
N GLY A 271 17.34 -27.03 -22.22
CA GLY A 271 18.44 -26.18 -21.73
C GLY A 271 18.48 -24.71 -22.18
N VAL A 272 17.61 -23.86 -21.62
CA VAL A 272 17.63 -22.40 -21.84
C VAL A 272 18.41 -21.65 -20.76
N GLY A 273 19.35 -20.80 -21.19
CA GLY A 273 20.03 -19.79 -20.38
C GLY A 273 19.57 -18.36 -20.72
N ALA A 274 20.08 -17.36 -20.01
CA ALA A 274 19.89 -15.94 -20.31
C ALA A 274 20.47 -15.56 -21.66
N ASP A 275 21.55 -16.22 -22.08
CA ASP A 275 22.12 -16.09 -23.41
C ASP A 275 21.46 -17.04 -24.43
N SER A 276 20.40 -17.75 -24.01
CA SER A 276 19.48 -18.59 -24.79
C SER A 276 20.12 -19.80 -25.47
N HIS A 277 19.51 -21.00 -25.42
CA HIS A 277 19.00 -21.56 -26.67
C HIS A 277 17.82 -22.55 -26.57
N TYR A 278 17.14 -22.83 -27.69
CA TYR A 278 16.23 -23.94 -27.99
C TYR A 278 16.18 -24.19 -29.50
N ALA A 279 16.27 -25.44 -29.96
CA ALA A 279 15.76 -26.01 -31.23
C ALA A 279 16.14 -27.51 -31.25
N ALA A 280 15.88 -28.35 -32.27
CA ALA A 280 15.24 -28.15 -33.56
C ALA A 280 13.78 -27.68 -33.40
N ASP A 281 13.37 -26.78 -34.30
CA ASP A 281 12.02 -26.23 -34.51
C ASP A 281 11.20 -25.59 -33.35
N GLY A 282 11.60 -25.70 -32.08
CA GLY A 282 10.98 -24.99 -30.94
C GLY A 282 11.52 -23.59 -30.61
N VAL A 283 12.10 -22.88 -31.59
CA VAL A 283 13.41 -22.26 -31.39
C VAL A 283 13.46 -20.90 -30.71
N LEU A 284 14.36 -20.74 -29.72
CA LEU A 284 14.91 -19.44 -29.27
C LEU A 284 16.40 -19.62 -28.98
N ARG A 285 17.37 -19.09 -29.74
CA ARG A 285 18.83 -19.40 -29.62
C ARG A 285 19.71 -18.16 -29.60
N ARG A 286 20.73 -18.05 -28.71
CA ARG A 286 22.13 -17.71 -29.08
C ARG A 286 23.13 -18.24 -28.03
N ALA A 287 23.27 -19.55 -27.91
CA ALA A 287 24.47 -20.12 -27.34
C ALA A 287 25.49 -20.11 -28.50
N ASP A 288 26.24 -19.00 -28.56
CA ASP A 288 27.39 -18.62 -29.42
C ASP A 288 27.36 -18.66 -30.97
N GLY A 289 26.22 -18.88 -31.63
CA GLY A 289 26.06 -18.59 -33.08
C GLY A 289 26.23 -17.10 -33.48
N ALA A 290 26.10 -16.73 -34.77
CA ALA A 290 26.20 -15.34 -35.26
C ALA A 290 25.01 -14.45 -34.82
N PRO A 291 25.22 -13.18 -34.39
CA PRO A 291 24.16 -12.27 -33.94
C PRO A 291 22.97 -12.21 -34.91
N ASP A 292 21.76 -12.37 -34.38
CA ASP A 292 20.50 -12.29 -35.14
C ASP A 292 19.64 -11.18 -34.51
N PRO A 293 19.55 -10.00 -35.15
CA PRO A 293 18.73 -8.89 -34.66
C PRO A 293 17.23 -9.22 -34.54
N ASP A 294 16.73 -10.16 -35.35
CA ASP A 294 15.33 -10.60 -35.33
C ASP A 294 15.07 -11.64 -34.24
N ARG A 295 16.13 -12.23 -33.67
CA ARG A 295 16.06 -13.25 -32.61
C ARG A 295 17.10 -12.97 -31.51
N PRO A 296 16.93 -11.88 -30.74
CA PRO A 296 17.83 -11.57 -29.64
C PRO A 296 17.82 -12.67 -28.56
N THR A 297 18.93 -12.80 -27.84
CA THR A 297 18.98 -13.56 -26.58
C THR A 297 17.96 -13.04 -25.58
N LEU A 298 17.63 -13.86 -24.57
CA LEU A 298 16.77 -13.41 -23.47
C LEU A 298 17.39 -12.21 -22.75
N ARG A 299 18.71 -12.20 -22.57
CA ARG A 299 19.46 -11.06 -22.01
C ARG A 299 19.34 -9.83 -22.89
N GLU A 300 19.59 -9.94 -24.19
CA GLU A 300 19.46 -8.80 -25.12
C GLU A 300 18.03 -8.27 -25.15
N ALA A 301 17.01 -9.15 -25.22
CA ALA A 301 15.61 -8.77 -25.21
C ALA A 301 15.18 -8.12 -23.89
N LEU A 302 15.75 -8.55 -22.76
CA LEU A 302 15.51 -7.91 -21.46
C LEU A 302 16.03 -6.48 -21.48
N VAL A 303 17.21 -6.28 -22.05
CA VAL A 303 17.90 -4.99 -22.08
C VAL A 303 17.29 -4.03 -23.10
N SER A 304 16.91 -4.52 -24.29
CA SER A 304 16.32 -3.70 -25.37
C SER A 304 14.81 -3.49 -25.21
N GLY A 305 14.17 -4.17 -24.26
CA GLY A 305 12.73 -4.05 -24.02
C GLY A 305 11.86 -4.89 -24.97
N GLY A 306 12.36 -5.99 -25.53
CA GLY A 306 11.66 -6.87 -26.47
C GLY A 306 10.40 -7.54 -25.91
N ASN A 307 9.23 -6.90 -26.07
CA ASN A 307 7.95 -7.43 -25.58
C ASN A 307 7.56 -8.74 -26.28
N ALA A 308 7.75 -8.84 -27.59
CA ALA A 308 7.40 -10.04 -28.36
C ALA A 308 8.11 -11.29 -27.83
N THR A 309 9.42 -11.20 -27.57
CA THR A 309 10.23 -12.28 -26.99
C THR A 309 9.67 -12.75 -25.65
N TYR A 310 9.32 -11.82 -24.75
CA TYR A 310 8.82 -12.15 -23.42
C TYR A 310 7.36 -12.63 -23.39
N VAL A 311 6.51 -12.17 -24.32
CA VAL A 311 5.17 -12.72 -24.51
C VAL A 311 5.25 -14.19 -24.95
N ARG A 312 6.13 -14.49 -25.91
CA ARG A 312 6.40 -15.86 -26.36
C ARG A 312 7.00 -16.71 -25.24
N LEU A 313 8.04 -16.22 -24.56
CA LEU A 313 8.69 -16.93 -23.45
C LEU A 313 7.67 -17.32 -22.36
N GLY A 314 6.80 -16.39 -21.96
CA GLY A 314 5.78 -16.71 -20.95
C GLY A 314 4.69 -17.66 -21.45
N LYS A 315 4.44 -17.75 -22.76
CA LYS A 315 3.61 -18.82 -23.34
C LYS A 315 4.33 -20.16 -23.24
N ASP A 316 5.60 -20.20 -23.62
CA ASP A 316 6.41 -21.42 -23.73
C ASP A 316 6.72 -22.03 -22.35
N VAL A 317 6.94 -21.21 -21.33
CA VAL A 317 7.12 -21.64 -19.93
C VAL A 317 5.78 -21.94 -19.24
N GLY A 318 4.70 -21.35 -19.74
CA GLY A 318 3.39 -21.35 -19.12
C GLY A 318 3.22 -20.18 -18.14
N ARG A 319 2.22 -19.34 -18.39
CA ARG A 319 1.94 -18.11 -17.62
C ARG A 319 1.63 -18.39 -16.15
N ASP A 320 1.05 -19.55 -15.84
CA ASP A 320 0.84 -19.95 -14.44
C ASP A 320 2.16 -20.21 -13.70
N THR A 321 3.13 -20.84 -14.37
CA THR A 321 4.49 -21.02 -13.83
C THR A 321 5.18 -19.69 -13.61
N VAL A 322 5.03 -18.74 -14.54
CA VAL A 322 5.50 -17.35 -14.35
C VAL A 322 4.85 -16.71 -13.12
N ARG A 323 3.53 -16.83 -12.97
CA ARG A 323 2.79 -16.32 -11.79
C ARG A 323 3.31 -16.95 -10.50
N ARG A 324 3.47 -18.27 -10.46
CA ARG A 324 3.99 -19.00 -9.28
C ARG A 324 5.40 -18.55 -8.95
N THR A 325 6.24 -18.33 -9.95
CA THR A 325 7.62 -17.83 -9.77
C THR A 325 7.63 -16.42 -9.17
N ALA A 326 6.84 -15.49 -9.73
CA ALA A 326 6.73 -14.13 -9.19
C ALA A 326 6.19 -14.10 -7.76
N VAL A 327 5.18 -14.93 -7.46
CA VAL A 327 4.62 -15.06 -6.09
C VAL A 327 5.64 -15.71 -5.14
N ALA A 328 6.34 -16.74 -5.58
CA ALA A 328 7.40 -17.37 -4.80
C ALA A 328 8.54 -16.39 -4.50
N ALA A 329 8.87 -15.50 -5.43
CA ALA A 329 9.87 -14.46 -5.23
C ALA A 329 9.42 -13.34 -4.27
N GLY A 330 8.12 -13.13 -4.06
CA GLY A 330 7.60 -12.20 -3.04
C GLY A 330 6.47 -11.28 -3.46
N MET A 331 5.96 -11.42 -4.69
CA MET A 331 4.72 -10.77 -5.11
C MET A 331 3.50 -11.38 -4.42
N LEU A 332 2.43 -10.60 -4.28
CA LEU A 332 1.16 -11.10 -3.73
C LEU A 332 0.31 -11.71 -4.83
N ARG A 333 -0.33 -12.85 -4.56
CA ARG A 333 -1.19 -13.52 -5.54
C ARG A 333 -2.32 -12.61 -6.05
N HIS A 334 -2.89 -11.77 -5.19
CA HIS A 334 -3.98 -10.85 -5.58
C HIS A 334 -3.52 -9.64 -6.41
N SER A 335 -2.22 -9.34 -6.45
CA SER A 335 -1.70 -8.27 -7.33
C SER A 335 -1.36 -8.76 -8.74
N MET A 336 -1.52 -10.06 -9.00
CA MET A 336 -1.25 -10.67 -10.31
C MET A 336 -2.45 -10.50 -11.24
N ALA A 337 -2.18 -10.06 -12.47
CA ALA A 337 -3.20 -9.92 -13.51
C ALA A 337 -3.72 -11.27 -14.02
N ARG A 338 -4.78 -11.21 -14.83
CA ARG A 338 -5.29 -12.34 -15.61
C ARG A 338 -4.17 -12.91 -16.50
N LEU A 339 -4.15 -14.23 -16.68
CA LEU A 339 -3.08 -14.96 -17.41
C LEU A 339 -3.26 -14.88 -18.94
N GLU A 340 -3.40 -13.67 -19.46
CA GLU A 340 -3.52 -13.35 -20.88
C GLU A 340 -2.12 -13.11 -21.49
N PRO A 341 -1.97 -13.02 -22.83
CA PRO A 341 -0.66 -12.82 -23.46
C PRO A 341 0.17 -11.66 -22.89
N THR A 342 -0.49 -10.57 -22.51
CA THR A 342 0.14 -9.37 -21.94
C THR A 342 0.60 -9.54 -20.49
N PHE A 343 0.26 -10.64 -19.81
CA PHE A 343 0.72 -10.93 -18.45
C PHE A 343 2.24 -10.88 -18.33
N SER A 344 2.94 -11.50 -19.29
CA SER A 344 4.41 -11.61 -19.30
C SER A 344 5.13 -10.27 -19.48
N ILE A 345 4.40 -9.21 -19.87
CA ILE A 345 4.94 -7.85 -20.03
C ILE A 345 4.41 -6.89 -18.95
N GLY A 346 3.89 -7.44 -17.84
CA GLY A 346 3.68 -6.69 -16.60
C GLY A 346 2.36 -5.93 -16.47
N THR A 347 1.25 -6.54 -16.87
CA THR A 347 -0.10 -6.02 -16.56
C THR A 347 -0.50 -6.17 -15.09
N SER A 348 0.27 -6.93 -14.31
CA SER A 348 0.12 -7.06 -12.85
C SER A 348 0.39 -5.73 -12.13
N THR A 349 -0.22 -5.52 -10.96
CA THR A 349 -0.22 -4.24 -10.25
C THR A 349 0.31 -4.33 -8.81
N PRO A 350 1.54 -4.84 -8.59
CA PRO A 350 2.14 -4.94 -7.26
C PRO A 350 2.50 -3.56 -6.67
N SER A 351 2.63 -3.49 -5.36
CA SER A 351 3.16 -2.31 -4.69
C SER A 351 4.69 -2.24 -4.76
N ALA A 352 5.27 -1.05 -4.54
CA ALA A 352 6.72 -0.88 -4.52
C ALA A 352 7.41 -1.73 -3.46
N ILE A 353 6.78 -1.90 -2.29
CA ILE A 353 7.26 -2.82 -1.24
C ILE A 353 7.41 -4.24 -1.80
N ARG A 354 6.41 -4.72 -2.55
CA ARG A 354 6.42 -6.08 -3.11
C ARG A 354 7.39 -6.23 -4.28
N VAL A 355 7.54 -5.22 -5.13
CA VAL A 355 8.56 -5.23 -6.19
C VAL A 355 9.97 -5.27 -5.59
N ALA A 356 10.25 -4.42 -4.59
CA ALA A 356 11.54 -4.39 -3.90
C ALA A 356 11.84 -5.73 -3.21
N THR A 357 10.85 -6.31 -2.51
CA THR A 357 10.94 -7.66 -1.93
C THR A 357 11.30 -8.70 -2.98
N ALA A 358 10.57 -8.72 -4.09
CA ALA A 358 10.72 -9.74 -5.12
C ALA A 358 12.06 -9.65 -5.86
N TYR A 359 12.55 -8.43 -6.10
CA TYR A 359 13.88 -8.21 -6.65
C TYR A 359 15.00 -8.61 -5.68
N GLY A 360 14.77 -8.44 -4.37
CA GLY A 360 15.72 -8.86 -3.34
C GLY A 360 16.02 -10.37 -3.36
N THR A 361 15.07 -11.19 -3.80
CA THR A 361 15.27 -12.64 -3.98
C THR A 361 16.40 -12.97 -4.98
N PHE A 362 16.59 -12.15 -6.03
CA PHE A 362 17.65 -12.40 -7.02
C PHE A 362 19.06 -12.17 -6.46
N THR A 363 19.22 -11.20 -5.55
CA THR A 363 20.52 -10.93 -4.91
C THR A 363 20.78 -11.75 -3.66
N ASN A 364 19.78 -12.49 -3.17
CA ASN A 364 19.86 -13.31 -1.96
C ASN A 364 19.84 -14.81 -2.30
N ASP A 365 20.59 -15.20 -3.33
CA ASP A 365 20.75 -16.60 -3.78
C ASP A 365 19.43 -17.38 -3.97
N GLY A 366 18.41 -16.67 -4.45
CA GLY A 366 17.08 -17.23 -4.70
C GLY A 366 16.23 -17.44 -3.45
N VAL A 367 16.68 -16.96 -2.28
CA VAL A 367 15.92 -17.03 -1.02
C VAL A 367 15.08 -15.76 -0.85
N ARG A 368 13.75 -15.92 -0.87
CA ARG A 368 12.82 -14.86 -0.49
C ARG A 368 12.81 -14.70 1.02
N ARG A 369 12.82 -13.46 1.48
CA ARG A 369 12.43 -13.09 2.85
C ARG A 369 11.22 -12.17 2.82
N ASP A 370 10.20 -12.52 3.59
CA ASP A 370 8.98 -11.73 3.62
C ASP A 370 9.24 -10.34 4.21
N PRO A 371 8.64 -9.27 3.65
CA PRO A 371 8.88 -7.93 4.14
C PRO A 371 8.22 -7.74 5.51
N TYR A 372 8.94 -7.10 6.42
CA TYR A 372 8.42 -6.73 7.74
C TYR A 372 8.81 -5.31 8.11
N SER A 373 7.95 -4.66 8.89
CA SER A 373 8.13 -3.26 9.32
C SER A 373 8.28 -3.11 10.84
N VAL A 374 7.97 -4.15 11.62
CA VAL A 374 7.99 -4.10 13.10
C VAL A 374 8.85 -5.24 13.65
N THR A 375 9.80 -4.88 14.50
CA THR A 375 10.75 -5.81 15.14
C THR A 375 10.27 -6.24 16.53
N LYS A 376 9.63 -5.34 17.27
CA LYS A 376 9.19 -5.57 18.64
C LYS A 376 8.01 -4.67 18.99
N VAL A 377 7.08 -5.17 19.79
CA VAL A 377 6.04 -4.37 20.43
C VAL A 377 6.04 -4.65 21.92
N VAL A 378 5.97 -3.59 22.71
CA VAL A 378 5.77 -3.64 24.16
C VAL A 378 4.47 -2.93 24.47
N LYS A 379 3.58 -3.55 25.23
CA LYS A 379 2.34 -2.94 25.71
C LYS A 379 2.39 -2.83 27.22
N ASP A 380 2.33 -1.61 27.74
CA ASP A 380 2.32 -1.33 29.18
C ASP A 380 3.49 -2.02 29.94
N GLY A 381 4.66 -2.09 29.30
CA GLY A 381 5.87 -2.74 29.84
C GLY A 381 6.05 -4.21 29.45
N GLU A 382 5.01 -4.88 28.95
CA GLU A 382 5.04 -6.30 28.61
C GLU A 382 5.24 -6.54 27.10
N PRO A 383 6.18 -7.42 26.68
CA PRO A 383 6.39 -7.71 25.26
C PRO A 383 5.19 -8.47 24.67
N LEU A 384 4.71 -8.01 23.51
CA LEU A 384 3.59 -8.63 22.81
C LEU A 384 4.08 -9.80 21.95
N SER A 385 3.50 -10.99 22.15
CA SER A 385 3.79 -12.19 21.37
C SER A 385 3.18 -12.15 19.96
N GLY A 386 3.73 -12.91 19.01
CA GLY A 386 3.19 -13.04 17.65
C GLY A 386 3.97 -12.31 16.55
N LEU A 387 5.06 -11.63 16.92
CA LEU A 387 6.01 -11.02 15.98
C LEU A 387 7.16 -11.97 15.69
N ALA A 388 6.84 -13.15 15.16
CA ALA A 388 7.85 -14.12 14.76
C ALA A 388 8.78 -13.51 13.69
N PRO A 389 10.06 -13.93 13.61
CA PRO A 389 10.94 -13.54 12.53
C PRO A 389 10.29 -13.79 11.17
N PRO A 390 10.54 -12.92 10.17
CA PRO A 390 9.91 -13.05 8.87
C PRO A 390 10.21 -14.40 8.25
N SER A 391 9.22 -15.01 7.61
CA SER A 391 9.41 -16.30 6.96
C SER A 391 10.47 -16.16 5.85
N SER A 392 11.34 -17.16 5.76
CA SER A 392 12.30 -17.30 4.66
C SER A 392 11.97 -18.55 3.87
N ARG A 393 12.07 -18.45 2.55
CA ARG A 393 11.77 -19.58 1.66
C ARG A 393 12.63 -19.51 0.41
N ARG A 394 13.24 -20.63 0.04
CA ARG A 394 13.87 -20.79 -1.28
C ARG A 394 12.79 -20.68 -2.36
N ALA A 395 12.93 -19.67 -3.22
CA ALA A 395 12.03 -19.37 -4.32
C ALA A 395 12.63 -19.77 -5.66
N LEU A 396 13.96 -19.66 -5.79
CA LEU A 396 14.75 -20.01 -6.95
C LEU A 396 16.00 -20.78 -6.52
N ASP A 397 16.54 -21.58 -7.44
CA ASP A 397 17.87 -22.14 -7.29
C ASP A 397 18.93 -21.02 -7.34
N PRO A 398 20.03 -21.13 -6.57
CA PRO A 398 21.06 -20.09 -6.52
C PRO A 398 21.60 -19.71 -7.90
N GLN A 399 21.84 -20.71 -8.77
CA GLN A 399 22.35 -20.48 -10.13
C GLN A 399 21.36 -19.68 -10.99
N VAL A 400 20.07 -19.97 -10.89
CA VAL A 400 19.02 -19.22 -11.60
C VAL A 400 18.96 -17.77 -11.11
N ALA A 401 19.03 -17.56 -9.78
CA ALA A 401 19.03 -16.22 -9.21
C ALA A 401 20.24 -15.39 -9.69
N GLN A 402 21.43 -16.00 -9.71
CA GLN A 402 22.66 -15.37 -10.20
C GLN A 402 22.57 -15.01 -11.68
N GLU A 403 22.08 -15.92 -12.52
CA GLU A 403 21.94 -15.67 -13.96
C GLU A 403 20.94 -14.54 -14.28
N VAL A 404 19.84 -14.46 -13.53
CA VAL A 404 18.91 -13.32 -13.61
C VAL A 404 19.57 -12.02 -13.14
N ALA A 405 20.29 -12.06 -12.02
CA ALA A 405 20.99 -10.89 -11.50
C ALA A 405 22.05 -10.36 -12.47
N ASP A 406 22.77 -11.26 -13.15
CA ASP A 406 23.76 -10.89 -14.17
C ASP A 406 23.09 -10.28 -15.40
N ALA A 407 21.98 -10.84 -15.87
CA ALA A 407 21.21 -10.25 -16.97
C ALA A 407 20.71 -8.84 -16.63
N LEU A 408 20.25 -8.65 -15.40
CA LEU A 408 19.85 -7.36 -14.87
C LEU A 408 21.03 -6.38 -14.70
N ARG A 409 22.25 -6.86 -14.38
CA ARG A 409 23.44 -6.01 -14.29
C ARG A 409 23.84 -5.48 -15.66
N THR A 410 23.73 -6.30 -16.71
CA THR A 410 23.89 -5.82 -18.10
C THR A 410 22.84 -4.75 -18.44
N ALA A 411 21.59 -4.95 -18.01
CA ALA A 411 20.51 -3.99 -18.23
C ALA A 411 20.75 -2.67 -17.50
N GLY A 412 21.14 -2.70 -16.23
CA GLY A 412 21.46 -1.51 -15.46
C GLY A 412 22.61 -0.69 -16.07
N LYS A 413 23.69 -1.35 -16.51
CA LYS A 413 24.81 -0.66 -17.18
C LYS A 413 24.34 0.13 -18.41
N ARG A 414 23.45 -0.43 -19.23
CA ARG A 414 22.86 0.30 -20.38
C ARG A 414 21.95 1.46 -19.95
N MET A 415 21.42 1.43 -18.73
CA MET A 415 20.62 2.51 -18.14
C MET A 415 21.48 3.58 -17.42
N GLY A 416 22.81 3.46 -17.43
CA GLY A 416 23.71 4.40 -16.77
C GLY A 416 23.81 4.24 -15.25
N VAL A 417 23.48 3.04 -14.74
CA VAL A 417 23.59 2.66 -13.33
C VAL A 417 24.38 1.36 -13.19
N ASP A 418 25.40 1.31 -12.33
CA ASP A 418 26.24 0.11 -12.17
C ASP A 418 25.64 -0.88 -11.16
N VAL A 419 24.39 -1.27 -11.38
CA VAL A 419 23.66 -2.24 -10.55
C VAL A 419 22.77 -3.15 -11.40
N ALA A 420 22.30 -4.24 -10.80
CA ALA A 420 21.28 -5.06 -11.42
C ALA A 420 19.92 -4.36 -11.34
N ALA A 421 19.31 -4.05 -12.49
CA ALA A 421 18.06 -3.30 -12.54
C ALA A 421 17.15 -3.67 -13.71
N GLY A 422 15.84 -3.61 -13.45
CA GLY A 422 14.80 -3.66 -14.46
C GLY A 422 13.94 -2.40 -14.41
N ARG A 423 13.43 -1.97 -15.56
CA ARG A 423 12.62 -0.76 -15.69
C ARG A 423 11.46 -0.95 -16.66
N THR A 424 10.52 -0.02 -16.62
CA THR A 424 9.58 0.17 -17.73
C THR A 424 10.31 0.68 -18.97
N GLY A 425 9.94 0.15 -20.13
CA GLY A 425 10.46 0.52 -21.44
C GLY A 425 9.45 1.29 -22.29
N ASP A 426 9.88 1.78 -23.44
CA ASP A 426 9.05 2.59 -24.34
C ASP A 426 7.85 1.83 -24.95
N GLN A 427 7.93 0.50 -24.97
CA GLN A 427 6.87 -0.39 -25.46
C GLN A 427 5.80 -0.72 -24.40
N ASP A 428 5.96 -0.26 -23.15
CA ASP A 428 4.95 -0.48 -22.12
C ASP A 428 3.70 0.36 -22.37
N ARG A 429 2.55 -0.02 -21.78
CA ARG A 429 1.36 0.84 -21.77
C ARG A 429 1.60 1.96 -20.76
N LEU A 430 2.03 3.11 -21.26
CA LEU A 430 2.62 4.26 -20.53
C LEU A 430 1.66 5.01 -19.59
N ARG A 431 1.09 4.32 -18.61
CA ARG A 431 0.35 4.91 -17.49
C ARG A 431 1.13 4.83 -16.18
N SER A 432 2.25 4.13 -16.19
CA SER A 432 3.18 3.97 -15.07
C SER A 432 4.61 3.82 -15.60
N ALA A 433 5.57 4.22 -14.78
CA ALA A 433 6.98 4.05 -14.99
C ALA A 433 7.62 3.45 -13.74
N TRP A 434 8.44 2.42 -13.90
CA TRP A 434 9.07 1.72 -12.78
C TRP A 434 10.57 1.63 -12.98
N PHE A 435 11.29 1.67 -11.88
CA PHE A 435 12.66 1.22 -11.78
C PHE A 435 12.82 0.39 -10.51
N ALA A 436 13.32 -0.83 -10.64
CA ALA A 436 13.65 -1.69 -9.52
C ALA A 436 15.07 -2.19 -9.71
N GLY A 437 15.91 -1.90 -8.72
CA GLY A 437 17.32 -2.27 -8.74
C GLY A 437 17.82 -2.63 -7.36
N PHE A 438 18.90 -3.41 -7.32
CA PHE A 438 19.48 -3.88 -6.08
C PHE A 438 21.01 -3.82 -6.07
N SER A 439 21.54 -3.53 -4.90
CA SER A 439 22.91 -3.78 -4.48
C SER A 439 22.94 -5.06 -3.60
N LYS A 440 24.11 -5.38 -3.02
CA LYS A 440 24.22 -6.50 -2.07
C LYS A 440 23.37 -6.29 -0.81
N ASP A 441 23.23 -5.04 -0.38
CA ASP A 441 22.64 -4.71 0.93
C ASP A 441 21.18 -4.24 0.83
N LEU A 442 20.78 -3.69 -0.31
CA LEU A 442 19.46 -3.09 -0.51
C LEU A 442 18.86 -3.48 -1.85
N SER A 443 17.55 -3.76 -1.84
CA SER A 443 16.71 -3.82 -3.04
C SER A 443 15.68 -2.71 -2.96
N THR A 444 15.67 -1.83 -3.96
CA THR A 444 14.86 -0.61 -3.98
C THR A 444 14.01 -0.54 -5.24
N ALA A 445 12.72 -0.28 -5.09
CA ALA A 445 11.78 -0.07 -6.18
C ALA A 445 11.17 1.33 -6.11
N VAL A 446 11.13 2.01 -7.26
CA VAL A 446 10.52 3.33 -7.45
C VAL A 446 9.48 3.22 -8.55
N THR A 447 8.28 3.71 -8.28
CA THR A 447 7.19 3.85 -9.25
C THR A 447 6.82 5.31 -9.43
N LEU A 448 6.47 5.66 -10.66
CA LEU A 448 5.89 6.93 -11.06
C LEU A 448 4.62 6.67 -11.85
N PHE A 449 3.55 7.40 -11.55
CA PHE A 449 2.29 7.31 -12.26
C PHE A 449 1.57 8.66 -12.19
N ARG A 450 0.47 8.82 -12.93
CA ARG A 450 -0.37 10.02 -12.82
C ARG A 450 -1.78 9.64 -12.41
N LEU A 451 -2.29 10.30 -11.39
CA LEU A 451 -3.63 10.06 -10.86
C LEU A 451 -4.26 11.36 -10.40
N ARG A 452 -5.39 11.73 -11.01
CA ARG A 452 -6.19 12.86 -10.56
C ARG A 452 -6.96 12.49 -9.29
N PRO A 453 -7.00 13.37 -8.27
CA PRO A 453 -7.85 13.16 -7.10
C PRO A 453 -9.30 12.87 -7.51
N GLY A 454 -9.89 11.82 -6.94
CA GLY A 454 -11.28 11.43 -7.22
C GLY A 454 -11.51 10.63 -8.50
N GLU A 455 -10.48 10.41 -9.33
CA GLU A 455 -10.60 9.60 -10.54
C GLU A 455 -9.96 8.21 -10.37
N PRO A 456 -10.63 7.13 -10.79
CA PRO A 456 -10.10 5.77 -10.60
C PRO A 456 -9.07 5.36 -11.66
N GLN A 457 -8.91 6.13 -12.74
CA GLN A 457 -8.07 5.76 -13.88
C GLN A 457 -6.74 6.51 -13.89
N LEU A 458 -5.64 5.78 -14.12
CA LEU A 458 -4.34 6.38 -14.35
C LEU A 458 -4.33 7.20 -15.65
N LEU A 459 -3.74 8.39 -15.58
CA LEU A 459 -3.49 9.24 -16.74
C LEU A 459 -2.24 8.79 -17.51
N PRO A 460 -2.15 9.07 -18.83
CA PRO A 460 -0.94 8.80 -19.60
C PRO A 460 0.27 9.59 -19.08
N LEU A 461 1.48 9.01 -19.17
CA LEU A 461 2.73 9.70 -18.84
C LEU A 461 3.31 10.52 -20.00
N SER A 462 2.65 10.54 -21.16
CA SER A 462 3.05 11.34 -22.31
C SER A 462 3.25 12.81 -21.94
N GLY A 463 4.46 13.34 -22.18
CA GLY A 463 4.82 14.73 -21.92
C GLY A 463 5.35 15.04 -20.50
N VAL A 464 5.29 14.09 -19.57
CA VAL A 464 5.85 14.24 -18.21
C VAL A 464 7.35 14.54 -18.29
N ALA A 465 7.86 15.52 -17.54
CA ALA A 465 9.26 15.96 -17.54
C ALA A 465 9.81 16.40 -18.92
N GLY A 466 8.92 16.78 -19.85
CA GLY A 466 9.30 17.30 -21.17
C GLY A 466 9.71 16.25 -22.19
N LYS A 467 10.10 16.68 -23.39
CA LYS A 467 10.29 15.79 -24.56
C LYS A 467 11.43 14.78 -24.41
N LYS A 468 12.45 15.07 -23.59
CA LYS A 468 13.65 14.22 -23.41
C LYS A 468 13.52 13.19 -22.28
N SER A 469 12.36 13.09 -21.64
CA SER A 469 12.18 12.26 -20.44
C SER A 469 11.77 10.80 -20.71
N GLU A 470 11.67 10.41 -21.98
CA GLU A 470 11.06 9.13 -22.38
C GLU A 470 9.68 8.94 -21.75
N ARG A 471 8.85 10.00 -21.76
CA ARG A 471 7.50 10.00 -21.13
C ARG A 471 7.58 9.68 -19.63
N GLY A 472 8.55 10.29 -18.93
CA GLY A 472 8.77 10.15 -17.49
C GLY A 472 9.56 8.92 -17.05
N ASN A 473 9.88 7.98 -17.95
CA ASN A 473 10.65 6.77 -17.63
C ASN A 473 12.04 7.04 -17.05
N VAL A 474 12.63 8.20 -17.33
CA VAL A 474 13.94 8.59 -16.78
C VAL A 474 13.89 8.99 -15.30
N LEU A 475 12.71 9.27 -14.73
CA LEU A 475 12.59 9.79 -13.37
C LEU A 475 12.81 8.71 -12.30
N PRO A 476 12.16 7.52 -12.36
CA PRO A 476 12.45 6.45 -11.40
C PRO A 476 13.94 6.06 -11.28
N PRO A 477 14.72 5.85 -12.37
CA PRO A 477 16.15 5.55 -12.24
C PRO A 477 16.96 6.71 -11.64
N ARG A 478 16.59 7.97 -11.93
CA ARG A 478 17.26 9.15 -11.32
C ARG A 478 17.01 9.23 -9.83
N ILE A 479 15.77 8.97 -9.38
CA ILE A 479 15.40 8.93 -7.95
C ILE A 479 16.18 7.82 -7.27
N TRP A 480 16.21 6.62 -7.86
CA TRP A 480 16.95 5.49 -7.33
C TRP A 480 18.44 5.82 -7.19
N LYS A 481 19.06 6.40 -8.23
CA LYS A 481 20.49 6.77 -8.23
C LYS A 481 20.82 7.82 -7.16
N GLU A 482 19.95 8.82 -6.99
CA GLU A 482 20.09 9.86 -5.95
C GLU A 482 19.86 9.33 -4.53
N TYR A 483 19.11 8.23 -4.38
CA TYR A 483 18.91 7.56 -3.10
C TYR A 483 20.05 6.62 -2.73
N GLU A 484 20.69 5.97 -3.70
CA GLU A 484 21.73 4.97 -3.46
C GLU A 484 23.14 5.58 -3.51
N GLY A 485 23.37 6.57 -4.38
CA GLY A 485 24.60 7.38 -4.51
C GLY A 485 24.68 8.52 -3.53
#